data_AF-A0A7R9LEN4-F1
#
_entry.id   AF-A0A7R9LEN4-F1
#
_cell.length_a   1.000
_cell.length_b   1.000
_cell.length_c   1.000
_cell.angle_alpha   90.00
_cell.angle_beta   90.00
_cell.angle_gamma   90.00
#
_symmetry.space_group_name_H-M   'P 1'
#
loop_
_entity.id
_entity.type
_entity.pdbx_description
1 polymer ?
#
loop_
_entity_poly.entity_id
_entity_poly.type
_entity_poly.pdbx_seq_one_letter_code
_entity_poly.pdbx_strand_id
1 'polypeptide(L)'
;MAESDCEDTNDRSIPAFGPRVVSIYKSETGFGFNVRGQVSEGGPLRSINGELYAPLQHVSAVLESGAAQMAGIRKGDRILEVFVLFDDILLSLSL
;
A
#
# COMPACT_ATOMS: atom_id res chain seq x y z
N MET A 1 12.81 30.68 38.53
CA MET A 1 13.30 31.07 37.18
C MET A 1 14.55 30.26 36.92
N ALA A 2 14.70 29.40 35.91
CA ALA A 2 13.92 29.04 34.72
C ALA A 2 14.25 27.54 34.43
N GLU A 3 13.24 26.67 34.27
CA GLU A 3 12.80 26.02 33.00
C GLU A 3 13.92 25.21 32.29
N SER A 4 13.91 23.88 32.36
CA SER A 4 13.11 22.90 31.59
C SER A 4 13.61 22.77 30.15
N ASP A 5 14.15 21.60 29.81
CA ASP A 5 13.89 20.95 28.53
C ASP A 5 13.81 19.43 28.76
N CYS A 6 12.58 18.92 28.74
CA CYS A 6 12.25 17.50 28.79
C CYS A 6 12.59 16.85 27.45
N GLU A 7 13.20 15.67 27.50
CA GLU A 7 13.40 14.80 26.34
C GLU A 7 12.03 14.40 25.73
N ASP A 8 11.68 14.95 24.57
CA ASP A 8 10.57 14.41 23.75
C ASP A 8 11.16 13.33 22.84
N THR A 9 11.11 12.09 23.30
CA THR A 9 11.28 10.89 22.47
C THR A 9 10.10 10.74 21.52
N ASN A 10 9.96 11.67 20.59
CA ASN A 10 9.08 11.54 19.45
C ASN A 10 9.92 11.03 18.28
N ASP A 11 10.24 9.74 18.31
CA ASP A 11 10.57 8.98 17.10
C ASP A 11 9.29 8.91 16.24
N ARG A 12 8.88 10.08 15.71
CA ARG A 12 8.02 10.15 14.54
C ARG A 12 8.89 9.71 13.39
N SER A 13 9.07 8.40 13.29
CA SER A 13 9.66 7.72 12.15
C SER A 13 9.17 8.44 10.89
N ILE A 14 10.06 9.21 10.28
CA ILE A 14 9.82 9.83 8.98
C ILE A 14 9.39 8.66 8.11
N PRO A 15 8.17 8.66 7.53
CA PRO A 15 7.74 7.52 6.74
C PRO A 15 8.78 7.34 5.65
N ALA A 16 9.47 6.18 5.67
CA ALA A 16 10.51 5.88 4.72
C ALA A 16 9.93 6.13 3.31
N PHE A 17 10.43 7.16 2.63
CA PHE A 17 9.97 7.55 1.32
C PHE A 17 10.48 6.53 0.31
N GLY A 18 9.78 5.41 0.19
CA GLY A 18 10.19 4.30 -0.66
C GLY A 18 9.10 3.26 -0.87
N PRO A 19 9.33 2.30 -1.79
CA PRO A 19 8.47 1.14 -1.96
C PRO A 19 8.26 0.42 -0.62
N ARG A 20 7.03 -0.04 -0.38
CA ARG A 20 6.70 -0.86 0.79
C ARG A 20 5.79 -1.99 0.39
N VAL A 21 5.98 -3.14 1.04
CA VAL A 21 5.10 -4.29 0.89
C VAL A 21 3.99 -4.19 1.94
N VAL A 22 2.76 -4.43 1.51
CA VAL A 22 1.60 -4.53 2.40
C VAL A 22 0.86 -5.84 2.10
N SER A 23 0.31 -6.45 3.15
CA SER A 23 -0.54 -7.64 3.03
C SER A 23 -1.95 -7.26 3.46
N ILE A 24 -2.93 -7.57 2.62
CA ILE A 24 -4.34 -7.23 2.87
C ILE A 24 -5.13 -8.53 2.77
N TYR A 25 -5.81 -8.89 3.84
CA TYR A 25 -6.79 -9.97 3.83
C TYR A 25 -8.15 -9.42 3.40
N LYS A 26 -8.82 -10.13 2.51
CA LYS A 26 -10.15 -9.74 2.03
C LYS A 26 -11.15 -9.85 3.18
N SER A 27 -11.88 -8.77 3.48
CA SER A 27 -12.99 -8.78 4.43
C SER A 27 -14.33 -8.97 3.72
N GLU A 28 -15.43 -8.93 4.48
CA GLU A 28 -16.80 -8.95 3.95
C GLU A 28 -17.06 -7.81 2.94
N THR A 29 -16.41 -6.66 3.12
CA THR A 29 -16.51 -5.50 2.21
C THR A 29 -15.45 -5.51 1.10
N GLY A 30 -14.73 -6.63 0.93
CA GLY A 30 -13.63 -6.77 -0.02
C GLY A 30 -12.29 -6.29 0.56
N PHE A 31 -11.39 -5.80 -0.30
CA PHE A 31 -10.11 -5.26 0.17
C PHE A 31 -10.21 -3.81 0.66
N GLY A 32 -11.28 -3.08 0.32
CA GLY A 32 -11.53 -1.73 0.83
C GLY A 32 -10.73 -0.61 0.15
N PHE A 33 -10.40 -0.73 -1.14
CA PHE A 33 -9.78 0.36 -1.91
C PHE A 33 -10.13 0.26 -3.40
N ASN A 34 -10.01 1.38 -4.12
CA ASN A 34 -10.26 1.44 -5.57
C ASN A 34 -8.97 1.74 -6.32
N VAL A 35 -8.76 1.08 -7.46
CA VAL A 35 -7.61 1.30 -8.36
C VAL A 35 -8.03 2.12 -9.57
N ARG A 36 -7.16 3.03 -10.01
CA ARG A 36 -7.28 3.71 -11.30
C ARG A 36 -5.92 3.83 -11.99
N GLY A 37 -5.98 4.00 -13.31
CA GLY A 37 -4.83 4.28 -14.14
C GLY A 37 -5.15 4.05 -15.60
N GLN A 38 -4.09 4.00 -16.40
CA GLN A 38 -4.18 3.78 -17.84
C GLN A 38 -4.80 2.41 -18.14
N VAL A 39 -5.63 2.32 -19.18
CA VAL A 39 -6.25 1.05 -19.62
C VAL A 39 -5.36 0.32 -20.64
N SER A 40 -4.60 1.08 -21.44
CA SER A 40 -3.62 0.53 -22.37
C SER A 40 -2.35 0.07 -21.64
N GLU A 41 -1.70 -0.94 -22.18
CA GLU A 41 -0.39 -1.39 -21.73
C GLU A 41 0.73 -0.43 -22.17
N GLY A 42 1.80 -0.34 -21.39
CA GLY A 42 2.99 0.45 -21.71
C GLY A 42 2.78 1.97 -21.66
N GLY A 43 3.65 2.71 -22.33
CA GLY A 43 3.66 4.18 -22.37
C GLY A 43 5.01 4.77 -21.98
N PRO A 44 5.14 6.11 -22.01
CA PRO A 44 6.40 6.77 -21.69
C PRO A 44 6.80 6.55 -20.24
N LEU A 45 8.10 6.34 -20.02
CA LEU A 45 8.67 6.21 -18.67
C LEU A 45 8.55 7.54 -17.91
N ARG A 46 8.29 7.45 -16.61
CA ARG A 46 8.19 8.58 -15.68
C ARG A 46 9.23 8.43 -14.59
N SER A 47 9.96 9.52 -14.33
CA SER A 47 10.87 9.58 -13.19
C SER A 47 10.07 9.76 -11.90
N ILE A 48 10.25 8.84 -10.95
CA ILE A 48 9.66 8.84 -9.62
C ILE A 48 10.82 8.60 -8.65
N ASN A 49 11.10 9.57 -7.78
CA ASN A 49 12.20 9.52 -6.81
C ASN A 49 13.57 9.18 -7.44
N GLY A 50 13.81 9.65 -8.67
CA GLY A 50 15.09 9.43 -9.38
C GLY A 50 15.15 8.15 -10.21
N GLU A 51 14.14 7.28 -10.14
CA GLU A 51 14.07 6.02 -10.89
C GLU A 51 12.97 6.08 -11.97
N LEU A 52 13.19 5.43 -13.10
CA LEU A 52 12.27 5.43 -14.23
C LEU A 52 11.32 4.23 -14.16
N TYR A 53 10.02 4.53 -14.16
CA TYR A 53 8.97 3.52 -14.15
C TYR A 53 8.06 3.69 -15.38
N ALA A 54 7.53 2.57 -15.87
CA ALA A 54 6.38 2.60 -16.79
C ALA A 54 5.16 3.23 -16.08
N PRO A 55 4.10 3.62 -16.82
CA PRO A 55 2.88 4.14 -16.21
C PRO A 55 2.27 3.17 -15.18
N LEU A 56 2.29 3.57 -13.90
CA LEU A 56 1.76 2.76 -12.79
C LEU A 56 0.28 3.04 -12.52
N GLN A 57 -0.44 2.01 -12.12
CA GLN A 57 -1.75 2.15 -11.50
C GLN A 57 -1.62 2.73 -10.09
N HIS A 58 -2.66 3.37 -9.59
CA HIS A 58 -2.65 3.97 -8.25
C HIS A 58 -3.96 3.75 -7.50
N VAL A 59 -3.86 3.88 -6.17
CA VAL A 59 -5.02 3.84 -5.28
C VAL A 59 -5.77 5.17 -5.34
N SER A 60 -6.99 5.14 -5.86
CA SER A 60 -7.83 6.32 -6.08
C SER A 60 -8.71 6.68 -4.88
N ALA A 61 -9.08 5.69 -4.07
CA ALA A 61 -9.87 5.82 -2.85
C ALA A 61 -9.56 4.66 -1.91
N VAL A 62 -9.71 4.89 -0.60
CA VAL A 62 -9.58 3.89 0.45
C VAL A 62 -10.82 3.99 1.33
N LEU A 63 -11.42 2.86 1.66
CA LEU A 63 -12.57 2.78 2.56
C LEU A 63 -12.12 3.04 3.99
N GLU A 64 -12.77 3.98 4.66
CA GLU A 64 -12.49 4.29 6.06
C GLU A 64 -12.81 3.09 6.96
N SER A 65 -11.90 2.80 7.90
CA SER A 65 -11.88 1.61 8.74
C SER A 65 -11.88 0.27 7.97
N GLY A 66 -11.62 0.30 6.66
CA GLY A 66 -11.56 -0.88 5.81
C GLY A 66 -10.23 -1.64 5.91
N ALA A 67 -10.20 -2.86 5.38
CA ALA A 67 -9.01 -3.73 5.44
C ALA A 67 -7.75 -3.06 4.87
N ALA A 68 -7.85 -2.38 3.73
CA ALA A 68 -6.74 -1.65 3.14
C ALA A 68 -6.21 -0.50 4.03
N GLN A 69 -7.08 0.29 4.67
CA GLN A 69 -6.62 1.35 5.57
C GLN A 69 -5.88 0.76 6.77
N MET A 70 -6.40 -0.31 7.36
CA MET A 70 -5.78 -1.00 8.48
C MET A 70 -4.43 -1.62 8.10
N ALA A 71 -4.29 -2.12 6.86
CA ALA A 71 -3.04 -2.62 6.30
C ALA A 71 -2.06 -1.50 5.87
N GLY A 72 -2.45 -0.22 6.00
CA GLY A 72 -1.60 0.92 5.71
C GLY A 72 -1.58 1.37 4.25
N ILE A 73 -2.54 0.95 3.42
CA ILE A 73 -2.76 1.55 2.09
C ILE A 73 -3.31 2.97 2.22
N ARG A 74 -2.83 3.86 1.35
CA ARG A 74 -3.16 5.29 1.33
C ARG A 74 -3.61 5.70 -0.06
N LYS A 75 -4.54 6.67 -0.13
CA LYS A 75 -4.90 7.30 -1.40
C LYS A 75 -3.64 7.93 -2.04
N GLY A 76 -3.41 7.62 -3.31
CA GLY A 76 -2.23 8.07 -4.05
C GLY A 76 -1.05 7.08 -4.06
N ASP A 77 -1.12 5.98 -3.30
CA ASP A 77 -0.13 4.89 -3.43
C ASP A 77 -0.06 4.40 -4.87
N ARG A 78 1.18 4.21 -5.36
CA ARG A 78 1.46 3.64 -6.68
C ARG A 78 1.74 2.16 -6.54
N ILE A 79 1.07 1.35 -7.35
CA ILE A 79 1.18 -0.11 -7.29
C ILE A 79 2.34 -0.52 -8.19
N LEU A 80 3.40 -1.05 -7.58
CA LEU A 80 4.57 -1.57 -8.27
C LEU A 80 4.39 -3.05 -8.61
N GLU A 81 3.95 -3.84 -7.64
CA GLU A 81 3.82 -5.29 -7.74
C GLU A 81 2.55 -5.76 -7.03
N VAL A 82 1.98 -6.87 -7.49
CA VAL A 82 0.80 -7.50 -6.90
C VAL A 82 1.04 -9.00 -6.78
N PHE A 83 0.86 -9.54 -5.58
CA PHE A 83 0.93 -10.97 -5.30
C PHE A 83 -0.41 -11.46 -4.77
N VAL A 84 -0.82 -12.66 -5.19
CA VAL A 84 -1.98 -13.35 -4.65
C VAL A 84 -1.47 -14.52 -3.82
N LEU A 85 -1.72 -14.48 -2.51
CA LEU A 85 -1.48 -15.62 -1.63
C LEU A 85 -2.69 -16.54 -1.75
N PHE A 86 -2.46 -17.78 -2.18
CA PHE A 86 -3.45 -18.83 -2.09
C PHE A 86 -3.26 -19.49 -0.72
N ASP A 87 -4.30 -19.49 0.12
CA ASP A 87 -4.28 -20.31 1.32
C ASP A 87 -4.36 -21.78 0.89
N ASP A 88 -3.24 -22.50 0.93
CA ASP A 88 -3.07 -23.90 0.52
C ASP A 88 -3.85 -24.94 1.39
N ILE A 89 -4.98 -24.58 2.00
CA ILE A 89 -5.69 -25.43 2.99
C ILE A 89 -6.87 -26.23 2.39
N LEU A 90 -7.14 -26.18 1.08
CA LEU A 90 -8.25 -26.96 0.47
C LEU A 90 -7.87 -28.00 -0.58
N LEU A 91 -6.58 -28.27 -0.84
CA LEU A 91 -6.20 -29.44 -1.66
C LEU A 91 -6.15 -30.77 -0.86
N SER A 92 -6.57 -30.79 0.40
CA SER A 92 -6.89 -32.04 1.11
C SER A 92 -8.40 -32.31 1.12
N LEU A 93 -8.97 -32.59 -0.04
CA LEU A 93 -10.09 -33.53 -0.07
C LEU A 93 -9.54 -34.85 -0.60
N SER A 94 -9.32 -35.74 0.36
CA SER A 94 -8.84 -37.11 0.22
C SER A 94 -9.81 -37.96 -0.61
N LEU A 95 -9.22 -38.75 -1.52
CA LEU A 95 -9.73 -39.89 -2.33
C LEU A 95 -10.84 -39.58 -3.36
#